data_AF-A0A453DJ47-F1
#
_entry.id   AF-A0A453DJ47-F1
#
_cell.length_a   1.000
_cell.length_b   1.000
_cell.length_c   1.000
_cell.angle_alpha   90.00
_cell.angle_beta   90.00
_cell.angle_gamma   90.00
#
_symmetry.space_group_name_H-M   'P 1'
#
loop_
_entity.id
_entity.type
_entity.pdbx_description
1 polymer ?
#
loop_
_entity_poly.entity_id
_entity_poly.type
_entity_poly.pdbx_seq_one_letter_code
_entity_poly.pdbx_strand_id
1 'polypeptide(L)'
;SDAILLGAIGGYKWDNNEKHLKPETGLLNIRAGLGVFANLRPATVLPQLVDASTLKKEVAEGVDIMVVRELTGGIYFGKPRGFGTNDKGEETGFNTEIYSAAEIDRIARVAFEVARKRGGKLCSVDKANVLEASMLWRKRVTAIASEFPDVELSHMYVDNAAMQLVRNPKQFDTIVTNNIFGDILSDEASMITGSIGMLPSASVGESVI
;
A
#
# COMPACT_ATOMS: atom_id res chain seq x y z
N SER A 1 24.60 4.15 4.44
CA SER A 1 24.42 5.38 3.66
C SER A 1 23.27 6.16 4.25
N ASP A 2 23.13 7.44 3.93
CA ASP A 2 22.04 8.27 4.43
C ASP A 2 20.74 8.09 3.60
N ALA A 3 20.86 7.70 2.33
CA ALA A 3 19.75 7.34 1.46
C ALA A 3 20.17 6.24 0.45
N ILE A 4 19.19 5.63 -0.21
CA ILE A 4 19.39 4.63 -1.28
C ILE A 4 18.48 5.01 -2.46
N LEU A 5 19.06 5.12 -3.65
CA LEU A 5 18.33 5.27 -4.91
C LEU A 5 18.40 3.96 -5.68
N LEU A 6 17.24 3.38 -5.98
CA LEU A 6 17.11 2.11 -6.68
C LEU A 6 16.42 2.34 -8.03
N GLY A 7 16.94 1.71 -9.10
CA GLY A 7 16.36 1.76 -10.44
C GLY A 7 15.17 0.79 -10.59
N ALA A 8 15.39 -0.36 -11.21
CA ALA A 8 14.38 -1.39 -11.39
C ALA A 8 14.94 -2.79 -11.09
N ILE A 9 14.05 -3.74 -10.81
CA ILE A 9 14.36 -5.15 -10.51
C ILE A 9 13.42 -6.04 -11.33
N GLY A 10 13.94 -7.14 -11.86
CA GLY A 10 13.18 -8.17 -12.59
C GLY A 10 13.65 -8.37 -14.04
N GLY A 11 13.25 -9.50 -14.65
CA GLY A 11 13.49 -9.78 -16.07
C GLY A 11 13.39 -11.25 -16.45
N TYR A 12 13.02 -11.52 -17.72
CA TYR A 12 12.72 -12.87 -18.24
C TYR A 12 13.82 -13.92 -18.01
N LYS A 13 15.08 -13.48 -17.90
CA LYS A 13 16.22 -14.35 -17.64
C LYS A 13 16.09 -15.15 -16.34
N TRP A 14 15.33 -14.65 -15.35
CA TRP A 14 15.26 -15.21 -14.00
C TRP A 14 13.90 -15.83 -13.64
N ASP A 15 12.95 -15.90 -14.58
CA ASP A 15 11.57 -16.34 -14.28
C ASP A 15 11.48 -17.80 -13.81
N ASN A 16 12.38 -18.65 -14.30
CA ASN A 16 12.45 -20.07 -13.96
C ASN A 16 13.29 -20.37 -12.71
N ASN A 17 13.86 -19.35 -12.06
CA ASN A 17 14.58 -19.56 -10.81
C ASN A 17 13.65 -19.98 -9.69
N GLU A 18 14.18 -20.76 -8.75
CA GLU A 18 13.53 -20.97 -7.46
C GLU A 18 13.22 -19.62 -6.80
N LYS A 19 12.10 -19.55 -6.06
CA LYS A 19 11.59 -18.29 -5.48
C LYS A 19 12.67 -17.50 -4.72
N HIS A 20 13.50 -18.18 -3.93
CA HIS A 20 14.53 -17.53 -3.12
C HIS A 20 15.69 -16.93 -3.93
N LEU A 21 15.82 -17.31 -5.21
CA LEU A 21 16.82 -16.82 -6.17
C LEU A 21 16.25 -15.84 -7.20
N LYS A 22 14.99 -15.42 -7.04
CA LYS A 22 14.36 -14.44 -7.92
C LYS A 22 14.76 -13.01 -7.54
N PRO A 23 14.98 -12.09 -8.50
CA PRO A 23 15.36 -10.70 -8.22
C PRO A 23 14.41 -9.97 -7.24
N GLU A 24 13.11 -10.24 -7.34
CA GLU A 24 12.06 -9.64 -6.51
C GLU A 24 12.22 -10.03 -5.03
N THR A 25 12.76 -11.22 -4.74
CA THR A 25 13.09 -11.63 -3.36
C THR A 25 14.19 -10.74 -2.78
N GLY A 26 15.15 -10.27 -3.59
CA GLY A 26 16.14 -9.28 -3.17
C GLY A 26 15.51 -7.95 -2.74
N LEU A 27 14.50 -7.47 -3.48
CA LEU A 27 13.75 -6.26 -3.14
C LEU A 27 12.99 -6.39 -1.81
N LEU A 28 12.36 -7.55 -1.56
CA LEU A 28 11.70 -7.81 -0.29
C LEU A 28 12.70 -7.85 0.87
N ASN A 29 13.86 -8.50 0.66
CA ASN A 29 14.89 -8.62 1.68
C ASN A 29 15.54 -7.28 2.02
N ILE A 30 15.84 -6.41 1.04
CA ILE A 30 16.40 -5.08 1.33
C ILE A 30 15.40 -4.20 2.10
N ARG A 31 14.11 -4.27 1.75
CA ARG A 31 13.06 -3.52 2.47
C ARG A 31 12.95 -3.96 3.93
N ALA A 32 12.88 -5.27 4.16
CA ALA A 32 12.84 -5.85 5.50
C ALA A 32 14.13 -5.55 6.29
N GLY A 33 15.30 -5.73 5.66
CA GLY A 33 16.60 -5.52 6.28
C GLY A 33 16.88 -4.07 6.68
N LEU A 34 16.31 -3.10 5.95
CA LEU A 34 16.40 -1.67 6.28
C LEU A 34 15.27 -1.18 7.19
N GLY A 35 14.27 -2.02 7.48
CA GLY A 35 13.11 -1.62 8.27
C GLY A 35 12.27 -0.51 7.64
N VAL A 36 12.25 -0.39 6.30
CA VAL A 36 11.51 0.65 5.58
C VAL A 36 10.04 0.25 5.40
N PHE A 37 9.28 0.31 6.49
CA PHE A 37 7.92 -0.22 6.58
C PHE A 37 6.85 0.66 5.91
N ALA A 38 7.11 1.95 5.66
CA ALA A 38 6.13 2.85 5.06
C ALA A 38 6.49 3.14 3.61
N ASN A 39 5.65 2.68 2.67
CA ASN A 39 5.78 3.04 1.27
C ASN A 39 4.84 4.19 0.92
N LEU A 40 5.39 5.29 0.43
CA LEU A 40 4.66 6.46 -0.04
C LEU A 40 4.65 6.43 -1.57
N ARG A 41 3.45 6.42 -2.14
CA ARG A 41 3.20 6.43 -3.59
C ARG A 41 2.21 7.54 -3.94
N PRO A 42 2.70 8.73 -4.35
CA PRO A 42 1.84 9.77 -4.89
C PRO A 42 1.30 9.36 -6.27
N ALA A 43 0.00 9.52 -6.48
CA ALA A 43 -0.69 9.37 -7.75
C ALA A 43 -1.33 10.72 -8.10
N THR A 44 -0.60 11.51 -8.88
CA THR A 44 -1.00 12.87 -9.27
C THR A 44 -1.13 12.96 -10.79
N VAL A 45 -2.24 13.51 -11.26
CA VAL A 45 -2.43 13.84 -12.68
C VAL A 45 -1.85 15.22 -12.95
N LEU A 46 -0.77 15.28 -13.72
CA LEU A 46 -0.19 16.56 -14.15
C LEU A 46 -1.10 17.22 -15.20
N PRO A 47 -1.39 18.54 -15.11
CA PRO A 47 -2.28 19.23 -16.05
C PRO A 47 -1.91 19.04 -17.52
N GLN A 48 -0.61 18.94 -17.81
CA GLN A 48 -0.06 18.76 -19.16
C GLN A 48 -0.23 17.34 -19.71
N LEU A 49 -0.54 16.36 -18.85
CA LEU A 49 -0.65 14.93 -19.19
C LEU A 49 -2.05 14.36 -18.90
N VAL A 50 -3.05 15.21 -18.64
CA VAL A 50 -4.41 14.76 -18.30
C VAL A 50 -4.97 13.80 -19.35
N ASP A 51 -4.70 14.05 -20.63
CA ASP A 51 -5.21 13.25 -21.75
C ASP A 51 -4.54 11.86 -21.87
N ALA A 52 -3.51 11.57 -21.07
CA ALA A 52 -2.94 10.23 -20.95
C ALA A 52 -3.82 9.30 -20.09
N SER A 53 -4.67 9.86 -19.22
CA SER A 53 -5.62 9.08 -18.43
C SER A 53 -6.73 8.52 -19.31
N THR A 54 -7.18 7.30 -19.02
CA THR A 54 -8.36 6.72 -19.67
C THR A 54 -9.67 7.21 -19.06
N LEU A 55 -9.64 7.87 -17.90
CA LEU A 55 -10.82 8.51 -17.33
C LEU A 55 -11.15 9.78 -18.09
N LYS A 56 -12.43 10.18 -18.05
CA LYS A 56 -12.84 11.46 -18.62
C LYS A 56 -12.08 12.60 -17.93
N LYS A 57 -11.74 13.63 -18.69
CA LYS A 57 -10.95 14.77 -18.23
C LYS A 57 -11.49 15.39 -16.94
N GLU A 58 -12.80 15.60 -16.85
CA GLU A 58 -13.46 16.16 -15.67
C GLU A 58 -13.33 15.30 -14.40
N VAL A 59 -13.02 14.01 -14.55
CA VAL A 59 -12.76 13.07 -13.44
C VAL A 59 -11.29 13.04 -13.08
N ALA A 60 -10.39 12.98 -14.08
CA ALA A 60 -8.94 12.86 -13.89
C ALA A 60 -8.25 14.17 -13.49
N GLU A 61 -8.69 15.30 -14.06
CA GLU A 61 -8.05 16.60 -13.82
C GLU A 61 -8.19 17.01 -12.35
N GLY A 62 -7.04 17.22 -11.69
CA GLY A 62 -6.93 17.59 -10.28
C GLY A 62 -6.83 16.40 -9.32
N VAL A 63 -6.67 15.16 -9.82
CA VAL A 63 -6.36 14.01 -8.96
C VAL A 63 -4.97 14.19 -8.35
N ASP A 64 -4.90 14.15 -7.01
CA ASP A 64 -3.67 14.16 -6.21
C ASP A 64 -3.89 13.30 -4.97
N ILE A 65 -3.48 12.03 -5.04
CA ILE A 65 -3.69 11.04 -3.98
C ILE A 65 -2.33 10.60 -3.45
N MET A 66 -2.19 10.45 -2.14
CA MET A 66 -1.05 9.78 -1.52
C MET A 66 -1.47 8.42 -0.98
N VAL A 67 -0.90 7.33 -1.50
CA VAL A 67 -1.07 5.99 -0.92
C VAL A 67 0.09 5.70 0.02
N VAL A 68 -0.24 5.48 1.30
CA VAL A 68 0.67 5.06 2.37
C VAL A 68 0.42 3.57 2.63
N ARG A 69 1.31 2.73 2.10
CA ARG A 69 1.23 1.28 2.14
C ARG A 69 2.19 0.72 3.20
N GLU A 70 1.71 -0.15 4.08
CA GLU A 70 2.61 -0.98 4.89
C GLU A 70 3.42 -1.93 3.99
N LEU A 71 4.74 -1.99 4.15
CA LEU A 71 5.64 -2.58 3.16
C LEU A 71 6.38 -3.84 3.63
N THR A 72 6.40 -4.12 4.94
CA THR A 72 7.30 -5.11 5.56
C THR A 72 6.57 -6.21 6.35
N GLY A 73 5.24 -6.21 6.35
CA GLY A 73 4.39 -7.18 7.06
C GLY A 73 3.27 -7.74 6.19
N GLY A 74 2.22 -8.24 6.86
CA GLY A 74 1.06 -8.87 6.22
C GLY A 74 1.37 -10.18 5.49
N ILE A 75 0.48 -10.57 4.60
CA ILE A 75 0.50 -11.85 3.85
C ILE A 75 1.76 -12.07 3.00
N TYR A 76 2.50 -10.99 2.74
CA TYR A 76 3.74 -10.98 1.97
C TYR A 76 4.91 -11.56 2.78
N PHE A 77 4.86 -11.45 4.10
CA PHE A 77 5.93 -11.91 5.01
C PHE A 77 5.44 -12.92 6.06
N GLY A 78 4.13 -13.02 6.27
CA GLY A 78 3.51 -13.86 7.28
C GLY A 78 3.85 -15.34 7.16
N LYS A 79 3.90 -15.99 8.33
CA LYS A 79 4.15 -17.43 8.50
C LYS A 79 3.02 -18.04 9.34
N PRO A 80 2.69 -19.34 9.14
CA PRO A 80 3.32 -20.26 8.20
C PRO A 80 2.90 -20.00 6.74
N ARG A 81 3.69 -20.46 5.76
CA ARG A 81 3.37 -20.33 4.34
C ARG A 81 4.00 -21.45 3.53
N GLY A 82 3.41 -21.80 2.40
CA GLY A 82 3.94 -22.83 1.51
C GLY A 82 2.83 -23.54 0.76
N PHE A 83 3.15 -24.73 0.28
CA PHE A 83 2.21 -25.65 -0.31
C PHE A 83 2.61 -27.07 0.08
N GLY A 84 1.66 -27.99 0.07
CA GLY A 84 1.87 -29.40 0.39
C GLY A 84 0.63 -30.22 0.10
N THR A 85 0.63 -31.48 0.52
CA THR A 85 -0.51 -32.38 0.34
C THR A 85 -1.24 -32.53 1.67
N ASN A 86 -2.56 -32.32 1.68
CA ASN A 86 -3.38 -32.51 2.88
C ASN A 86 -3.59 -34.02 3.17
N ASP A 87 -4.22 -34.33 4.31
CA ASP A 87 -4.48 -35.72 4.73
C ASP A 87 -5.34 -36.53 3.73
N LYS A 88 -6.03 -35.86 2.80
CA LYS A 88 -6.84 -36.48 1.74
C LYS A 88 -6.07 -36.69 0.44
N GLY A 89 -4.79 -36.35 0.37
CA GLY A 89 -4.00 -36.46 -0.85
C GLY A 89 -4.13 -35.27 -1.81
N GLU A 90 -4.76 -34.16 -1.41
CA GLU A 90 -4.98 -32.99 -2.28
C GLU A 90 -3.90 -31.93 -2.07
N GLU A 91 -3.41 -31.32 -3.16
CA GLU A 91 -2.50 -30.18 -3.08
C GLU A 91 -3.19 -28.96 -2.43
N THR A 92 -2.53 -28.37 -1.45
CA THR A 92 -3.01 -27.21 -0.69
C THR A 92 -1.90 -26.17 -0.61
N GLY A 93 -2.17 -24.95 -1.08
CA GLY A 93 -1.33 -23.78 -0.89
C GLY A 93 -1.86 -22.88 0.23
N PHE A 94 -0.97 -22.27 1.02
CA PHE A 94 -1.37 -21.42 2.12
C PHE A 94 -0.38 -20.28 2.38
N ASN A 95 -0.94 -19.19 2.90
CA ASN A 95 -0.26 -17.97 3.31
C ASN A 95 -0.99 -17.41 4.53
N THR A 96 -0.29 -16.65 5.38
CA THR A 96 -0.88 -16.05 6.59
C THR A 96 -0.86 -14.53 6.50
N GLU A 97 -2.03 -13.90 6.46
CA GLU A 97 -2.19 -12.47 6.71
C GLU A 97 -2.11 -12.23 8.22
N ILE A 98 -1.09 -11.48 8.66
CA ILE A 98 -0.86 -11.22 10.08
C ILE A 98 -0.26 -9.83 10.27
N TYR A 99 -0.77 -9.12 11.28
CA TYR A 99 -0.24 -7.86 11.76
C TYR A 99 -0.29 -7.83 13.28
N SER A 100 0.79 -7.38 13.90
CA SER A 100 0.81 -6.95 15.29
C SER A 100 0.24 -5.54 15.43
N ALA A 101 -0.18 -5.19 16.65
CA ALA A 101 -0.62 -3.83 16.95
C ALA A 101 0.48 -2.80 16.66
N ALA A 102 1.74 -3.10 16.98
CA ALA A 102 2.87 -2.19 16.76
C ALA A 102 3.11 -1.91 15.28
N GLU A 103 2.97 -2.93 14.41
CA GLU A 103 3.11 -2.75 12.96
C GLU A 103 2.02 -1.84 12.38
N ILE A 104 0.80 -1.93 12.89
CA ILE A 104 -0.32 -1.08 12.46
C ILE A 104 -0.14 0.35 13.02
N ASP A 105 0.22 0.47 14.28
CA ASP A 105 0.39 1.77 14.94
C ASP A 105 1.47 2.61 14.25
N ARG A 106 2.62 2.01 13.89
CA ARG A 106 3.71 2.75 13.22
C ARG A 106 3.28 3.27 11.85
N ILE A 107 2.62 2.46 11.01
CA ILE A 107 2.19 2.89 9.66
C ILE A 107 1.04 3.90 9.74
N ALA A 108 0.13 3.74 10.70
CA ALA A 108 -0.94 4.70 10.95
C ALA A 108 -0.38 6.09 11.28
N ARG A 109 0.60 6.16 12.19
CA ARG A 109 1.27 7.43 12.54
C ARG A 109 1.89 8.12 11.33
N VAL A 110 2.61 7.38 10.48
CA VAL A 110 3.15 7.94 9.23
C VAL A 110 2.04 8.52 8.38
N ALA A 111 0.95 7.78 8.19
CA ALA A 111 -0.15 8.22 7.34
C ALA A 111 -0.87 9.46 7.88
N PHE A 112 -1.07 9.55 9.19
CA PHE A 112 -1.62 10.73 9.82
C PHE A 112 -0.70 11.96 9.66
N GLU A 113 0.61 11.80 9.89
CA GLU A 113 1.59 12.88 9.67
C GLU A 113 1.67 13.31 8.20
N VAL A 114 1.53 12.37 7.27
CA VAL A 114 1.44 12.65 5.83
C VAL A 114 0.16 13.43 5.51
N ALA A 115 -0.99 13.01 6.06
CA ALA A 115 -2.26 13.69 5.85
C ALA A 115 -2.25 15.14 6.41
N ARG A 116 -1.62 15.36 7.58
CA ARG A 116 -1.40 16.71 8.16
C ARG A 116 -0.67 17.65 7.22
N LYS A 117 0.31 17.14 6.46
CA LYS A 117 1.11 17.90 5.49
C LYS A 117 0.38 18.11 4.15
N ARG A 118 -0.84 17.57 4.00
CA ARG A 118 -1.64 17.61 2.78
C ARG A 118 -3.02 18.23 3.07
N GLY A 119 -4.10 17.60 2.63
CA GLY A 119 -5.48 18.09 2.77
C GLY A 119 -6.13 17.77 4.12
N GLY A 120 -5.39 17.22 5.08
CA GLY A 120 -5.89 16.89 6.41
C GLY A 120 -6.91 15.75 6.42
N LYS A 121 -6.95 14.90 5.38
CA LYS A 121 -7.91 13.80 5.26
C LYS A 121 -7.21 12.46 5.09
N LEU A 122 -7.54 11.51 5.96
CA LEU A 122 -7.02 10.15 5.92
C LEU A 122 -8.15 9.13 5.73
N CYS A 123 -8.07 8.35 4.66
CA CYS A 123 -8.93 7.20 4.43
C CYS A 123 -8.18 5.90 4.76
N SER A 124 -8.60 5.22 5.82
CA SER A 124 -8.07 3.89 6.17
C SER A 124 -8.85 2.80 5.45
N VAL A 125 -8.16 2.02 4.63
CA VAL A 125 -8.77 0.99 3.79
C VAL A 125 -8.47 -0.40 4.32
N ASP A 126 -9.51 -1.22 4.51
CA ASP A 126 -9.42 -2.56 5.10
C ASP A 126 -10.51 -3.52 4.57
N LYS A 127 -10.59 -4.74 5.11
CA LYS A 127 -11.71 -5.68 4.89
C LYS A 127 -12.30 -6.15 6.23
N ALA A 128 -12.56 -5.22 7.15
CA ALA A 128 -12.96 -5.52 8.53
C ALA A 128 -14.33 -6.22 8.67
N ASN A 129 -15.13 -6.29 7.60
CA ASN A 129 -16.35 -7.08 7.57
C ASN A 129 -16.12 -8.58 7.38
N VAL A 130 -14.89 -9.01 7.06
CA VAL A 130 -14.56 -10.42 6.80
C VAL A 130 -13.30 -10.87 7.54
N LEU A 131 -12.26 -10.05 7.60
CA LEU A 131 -10.93 -10.47 8.07
C LEU A 131 -10.61 -9.93 9.47
N GLU A 132 -10.27 -10.79 10.42
CA GLU A 132 -9.88 -10.40 11.79
C GLU A 132 -8.62 -9.52 11.79
N ALA A 133 -7.66 -9.78 10.89
CA ALA A 133 -6.49 -8.93 10.70
C ALA A 133 -6.89 -7.49 10.32
N SER A 134 -7.93 -7.33 9.48
CA SER A 134 -8.51 -6.03 9.13
C SER A 134 -9.35 -5.42 10.27
N MET A 135 -10.01 -6.22 11.09
CA MET A 135 -10.70 -5.73 12.29
C MET A 135 -9.71 -5.12 13.28
N LEU A 136 -8.57 -5.81 13.51
CA LEU A 136 -7.48 -5.29 14.32
C LEU A 136 -6.89 -4.02 13.70
N TRP A 137 -6.64 -4.02 12.38
CA TRP A 137 -6.20 -2.85 11.63
C TRP A 137 -7.07 -1.63 11.91
N ARG A 138 -8.38 -1.76 11.66
CA ARG A 138 -9.36 -0.69 11.91
C ARG A 138 -9.32 -0.22 13.36
N LYS A 139 -9.36 -1.14 14.32
CA LYS A 139 -9.31 -0.84 15.75
C LYS A 139 -8.09 0.01 16.12
N ARG A 140 -6.91 -0.36 15.62
CA ARG A 140 -5.66 0.36 15.90
C ARG A 140 -5.64 1.74 15.26
N VAL A 141 -5.98 1.84 13.96
CA VAL A 141 -6.02 3.13 13.25
C VAL A 141 -7.02 4.10 13.91
N THR A 142 -8.21 3.64 14.30
CA THR A 142 -9.18 4.45 15.03
C THR A 142 -8.64 4.92 16.38
N ALA A 143 -7.89 4.09 17.11
CA ALA A 143 -7.30 4.48 18.38
C ALA A 143 -6.22 5.58 18.20
N ILE A 144 -5.35 5.43 17.20
CA ILE A 144 -4.31 6.43 16.86
C ILE A 144 -4.92 7.78 16.48
N ALA A 145 -6.12 7.81 15.88
CA ALA A 145 -6.78 9.05 15.48
C ALA A 145 -6.94 10.09 16.60
N SER A 146 -7.07 9.63 17.85
CA SER A 146 -7.16 10.53 19.02
C SER A 146 -5.91 11.39 19.24
N GLU A 147 -4.77 10.99 18.69
CA GLU A 147 -3.50 11.72 18.73
C GLU A 147 -3.38 12.76 17.59
N PHE A 148 -4.31 12.72 16.63
CA PHE A 148 -4.34 13.55 15.42
C PHE A 148 -5.71 14.22 15.23
N PRO A 149 -6.17 15.05 16.19
CA PRO A 149 -7.52 15.63 16.16
C PRO A 149 -7.77 16.60 14.99
N ASP A 150 -6.70 17.04 14.32
CA ASP A 150 -6.70 17.91 13.14
C ASP A 150 -6.78 17.15 11.80
N VAL A 151 -6.78 15.82 11.82
CA VAL A 151 -6.94 14.97 10.62
C VAL A 151 -8.31 14.29 10.63
N GLU A 152 -9.08 14.49 9.56
CA GLU A 152 -10.34 13.79 9.35
C GLU A 152 -10.07 12.32 8.98
N LEU A 153 -10.37 11.39 9.89
CA LEU A 153 -10.30 9.95 9.63
C LEU A 153 -11.63 9.43 9.06
N SER A 154 -11.54 8.71 7.96
CA SER A 154 -12.62 7.88 7.41
C SER A 154 -12.15 6.43 7.21
N HIS A 155 -13.10 5.50 7.08
CA HIS A 155 -12.81 4.10 6.79
C HIS A 155 -13.57 3.64 5.55
N MET A 156 -12.92 2.81 4.73
CA MET A 156 -13.52 2.26 3.51
C MET A 156 -13.11 0.80 3.34
N TYR A 157 -14.00 -0.03 2.78
CA TYR A 157 -13.61 -1.39 2.41
C TYR A 157 -12.83 -1.40 1.10
N VAL A 158 -11.86 -2.30 0.97
CA VAL A 158 -10.94 -2.36 -0.19
C VAL A 158 -11.65 -2.49 -1.55
N ASP A 159 -12.75 -3.24 -1.62
CA ASP A 159 -13.58 -3.35 -2.83
C ASP A 159 -14.28 -2.03 -3.17
N ASN A 160 -14.82 -1.35 -2.16
CA ASN A 160 -15.39 -0.02 -2.37
C ASN A 160 -14.30 1.01 -2.72
N ALA A 161 -13.11 0.92 -2.13
CA ALA A 161 -11.99 1.80 -2.44
C ALA A 161 -11.58 1.70 -3.92
N ALA A 162 -11.47 0.49 -4.45
CA ALA A 162 -11.23 0.26 -5.89
C ALA A 162 -12.32 0.93 -6.74
N MET A 163 -13.60 0.71 -6.41
CA MET A 163 -14.70 1.38 -7.11
C MET A 163 -14.64 2.92 -7.01
N GLN A 164 -14.28 3.46 -5.85
CA GLN A 164 -14.19 4.90 -5.62
C GLN A 164 -13.01 5.55 -6.35
N LEU A 165 -11.88 4.85 -6.50
CA LEU A 165 -10.75 5.31 -7.29
C LEU A 165 -11.16 5.53 -8.75
N VAL A 166 -11.97 4.64 -9.32
CA VAL A 166 -12.51 4.83 -10.68
C VAL A 166 -13.61 5.90 -10.72
N ARG A 167 -14.51 5.90 -9.73
CA ARG A 167 -15.72 6.72 -9.76
C ARG A 167 -15.47 8.19 -9.48
N ASN A 168 -14.68 8.49 -8.46
CA ASN A 168 -14.40 9.86 -8.01
C ASN A 168 -13.05 9.89 -7.25
N PRO A 169 -11.92 9.74 -7.97
CA PRO A 169 -10.59 9.67 -7.34
C PRO A 169 -10.24 10.92 -6.53
N LYS A 170 -10.77 12.09 -6.92
CA LYS A 170 -10.53 13.39 -6.25
C LYS A 170 -11.07 13.49 -4.82
N GLN A 171 -11.85 12.51 -4.36
CA GLN A 171 -12.31 12.49 -2.96
C GLN A 171 -11.18 12.14 -1.99
N PHE A 172 -10.12 11.47 -2.47
CA PHE A 172 -9.02 11.01 -1.65
C PHE A 172 -7.92 12.06 -1.55
N ASP A 173 -7.41 12.24 -0.33
CA ASP A 173 -6.18 12.97 -0.05
C ASP A 173 -5.06 11.99 0.26
N THR A 174 -5.14 11.34 1.44
CA THR A 174 -4.22 10.29 1.86
C THR A 174 -5.00 9.00 2.12
N ILE A 175 -4.49 7.88 1.59
CA ILE A 175 -5.01 6.53 1.83
C ILE A 175 -3.96 5.78 2.64
N VAL A 176 -4.38 5.07 3.70
CA VAL A 176 -3.52 4.11 4.42
C VAL A 176 -4.12 2.72 4.38
N THR A 177 -3.29 1.72 4.08
CA THR A 177 -3.75 0.34 4.00
C THR A 177 -2.61 -0.66 4.18
N ASN A 178 -2.96 -1.94 4.30
CA ASN A 178 -2.01 -3.03 4.48
C ASN A 178 -1.19 -3.30 3.19
N ASN A 179 -0.23 -4.20 3.29
CA ASN A 179 0.69 -4.49 2.19
C ASN A 179 0.01 -4.94 0.90
N ILE A 180 -0.89 -5.93 0.94
CA ILE A 180 -1.51 -6.48 -0.27
C ILE A 180 -2.56 -5.53 -0.87
N PHE A 181 -3.38 -4.85 -0.06
CA PHE A 181 -4.35 -3.89 -0.56
C PHE A 181 -3.66 -2.64 -1.08
N GLY A 182 -2.58 -2.21 -0.43
CA GLY A 182 -1.77 -1.09 -0.87
C GLY A 182 -1.08 -1.37 -2.20
N ASP A 183 -0.64 -2.61 -2.44
CA ASP A 183 -0.13 -3.05 -3.74
C ASP A 183 -1.16 -2.77 -4.84
N ILE A 184 -2.34 -3.38 -4.69
CA ILE A 184 -3.42 -3.34 -5.68
C ILE A 184 -3.92 -1.91 -5.91
N LEU A 185 -4.27 -1.20 -4.84
CA LEU A 185 -4.86 0.14 -4.95
C LEU A 185 -3.85 1.19 -5.41
N SER A 186 -2.57 1.06 -5.07
CA SER A 186 -1.56 2.01 -5.57
C SER A 186 -1.27 1.82 -7.06
N ASP A 187 -1.31 0.59 -7.56
CA ASP A 187 -1.17 0.31 -8.99
C ASP A 187 -2.43 0.76 -9.76
N GLU A 188 -3.62 0.57 -9.20
CA GLU A 188 -4.87 1.12 -9.75
C GLU A 188 -4.84 2.65 -9.82
N ALA A 189 -4.47 3.32 -8.73
CA ALA A 189 -4.33 4.78 -8.69
C ALA A 189 -3.26 5.27 -9.68
N SER A 190 -2.17 4.52 -9.82
CA SER A 190 -1.10 4.83 -10.79
C SER A 190 -1.62 4.77 -12.23
N MET A 191 -2.37 3.73 -12.59
CA MET A 191 -2.96 3.60 -13.92
C MET A 191 -4.01 4.67 -14.21
N ILE A 192 -4.79 5.08 -13.20
CA ILE A 192 -5.74 6.20 -13.31
C ILE A 192 -5.03 7.49 -13.74
N THR A 193 -3.78 7.71 -13.34
CA THR A 193 -3.02 8.89 -13.80
C THR A 193 -2.67 8.88 -15.29
N GLY A 194 -2.60 7.69 -15.91
CA GLY A 194 -2.24 7.50 -17.31
C GLY A 194 -0.74 7.55 -17.62
N SER A 195 0.11 7.99 -16.68
CA SER A 195 1.55 8.23 -16.93
C SER A 195 2.43 7.58 -15.85
N ILE A 196 2.42 6.25 -15.77
CA ILE A 196 3.15 5.47 -14.73
C ILE A 196 4.64 5.86 -14.63
N GLY A 197 5.29 6.15 -15.76
CA GLY A 197 6.71 6.54 -15.80
C GLY A 197 7.03 7.87 -15.10
N MET A 198 6.02 8.66 -14.73
CA MET A 198 6.17 9.92 -13.99
C MET A 198 6.05 9.75 -12.47
N LEU A 199 5.65 8.57 -11.99
CA LEU A 199 5.29 8.36 -10.59
C LEU A 199 6.50 7.93 -9.75
N PRO A 200 6.97 8.76 -8.79
CA PRO A 200 8.01 8.36 -7.87
C PRO A 200 7.44 7.46 -6.75
N SER A 201 8.32 6.83 -5.97
CA SER A 201 7.94 6.22 -4.70
C SER A 201 9.06 6.39 -3.67
N ALA A 202 8.68 6.38 -2.39
CA ALA A 202 9.63 6.36 -1.28
C ALA A 202 9.30 5.20 -0.35
N SER A 203 10.32 4.57 0.22
CA SER A 203 10.19 3.60 1.31
C SER A 203 10.97 4.12 2.50
N VAL A 204 10.28 4.40 3.62
CA VAL A 204 10.86 5.04 4.80
C VAL A 204 10.68 4.16 6.04
N GLY A 205 11.65 4.24 6.95
CA GLY A 205 11.65 3.58 8.25
C GLY A 205 11.48 4.59 9.40
N GLU A 206 11.65 4.12 10.64
CA GLU A 206 11.39 4.92 11.86
C GLU A 206 12.27 6.18 11.97
N SER A 207 13.51 6.14 11.50
CA SER A 207 14.48 7.23 11.68
C SER A 207 14.29 8.44 10.76
N VAL A 208 13.25 8.45 9.91
CA VAL A 208 13.02 9.49 8.89
C VAL A 208 11.72 10.28 9.14
N ILE A 209 11.02 9.99 10.25
CA ILE A 209 9.69 10.55 10.56
C ILE A 209 9.76 11.46 11.78
#